data_AF-A0A6N7TS24-F1
#
_entry.id   AF-A0A6N7TS24-F1
#
_cell.length_a   1.000
_cell.length_b   1.000
_cell.length_c   1.000
_cell.angle_alpha   90.00
_cell.angle_beta   90.00
_cell.angle_gamma   90.00
#
_symmetry.space_group_name_H-M   'P 1'
#
loop_
_entity.id
_entity.type
_entity.pdbx_description
1 polymer ?
#
loop_
_entity_poly.entity_id
_entity_poly.type
_entity_poly.pdbx_seq_one_letter_code
_entity_poly.pdbx_strand_id
1 'polypeptide(L)'
;MNDMTILPNIEEAMEDARNGKLSPYWQNDLYRECHRQKLSDEEQQALSELERILSETPQWSSEEELHHDMANIGGRVWYCHYWEEHYSMVQLTEDRNGRFNTAYVLDRNTSPEMRREAALMRREAALLAQKELAECMQKWGITLLDAPVPEQMKYDSLAEAASHLMQVLNDPEHITG
;
A
#
# COMPACT_ATOMS: atom_id res chain seq x y z
N MET A 1 -27.55 13.45 -16.81
CA MET A 1 -26.92 12.65 -15.75
C MET A 1 -26.02 11.70 -16.51
N ASN A 2 -24.71 11.93 -16.50
CA ASN A 2 -23.80 10.95 -17.09
C ASN A 2 -23.91 9.71 -16.19
N ASP A 3 -24.41 8.60 -16.72
CA ASP A 3 -24.18 7.31 -16.09
C ASP A 3 -22.67 7.18 -15.94
N MET A 4 -22.18 7.21 -14.70
CA MET A 4 -20.77 6.91 -14.42
C MET A 4 -20.61 5.41 -14.54
N THR A 5 -20.52 4.94 -15.78
CA THR A 5 -20.17 3.56 -16.08
C THR A 5 -18.76 3.28 -15.55
N ILE A 6 -18.58 2.11 -14.97
CA ILE A 6 -17.27 1.61 -14.51
C ILE A 6 -16.56 0.81 -15.60
N LEU A 7 -17.22 0.59 -16.74
CA LEU A 7 -16.68 -0.20 -17.85
C LEU A 7 -15.27 0.25 -18.28
N PRO A 8 -14.97 1.56 -18.43
CA PRO A 8 -13.62 1.99 -18.78
C PRO A 8 -12.56 1.58 -17.75
N ASN A 9 -12.88 1.62 -16.46
CA ASN A 9 -11.95 1.21 -15.39
C ASN A 9 -11.68 -0.31 -15.47
N ILE A 10 -12.71 -1.11 -15.78
CA ILE A 10 -12.55 -2.57 -15.98
C ILE A 10 -11.71 -2.85 -17.23
N GLU A 11 -11.91 -2.11 -18.32
CA GLU A 11 -11.14 -2.26 -19.55
C GLU A 11 -9.65 -1.92 -19.38
N GLU A 12 -9.35 -0.83 -18.68
CA GLU A 12 -7.98 -0.46 -18.29
C GLU A 12 -7.35 -1.55 -17.43
N ALA A 13 -8.07 -2.00 -16.39
CA ALA A 13 -7.61 -3.09 -15.53
C ALA A 13 -7.34 -4.40 -16.30
N MET A 14 -8.15 -4.71 -17.32
CA MET A 14 -7.89 -5.86 -18.19
C MET A 14 -6.61 -5.72 -19.01
N GLU A 15 -6.28 -4.52 -19.49
CA GLU A 15 -5.03 -4.26 -20.21
C GLU A 15 -3.83 -4.49 -19.29
N ASP A 16 -3.86 -3.96 -18.07
CA ASP A 16 -2.81 -4.19 -17.09
C ASP A 16 -2.73 -5.66 -16.66
N ALA A 17 -3.87 -6.31 -16.43
CA ALA A 17 -3.92 -7.71 -16.03
C ALA A 17 -3.32 -8.64 -17.10
N ARG A 18 -3.54 -8.37 -18.39
CA ARG A 18 -2.94 -9.12 -19.50
C ARG A 18 -1.42 -8.97 -19.55
N ASN A 19 -0.90 -7.85 -19.06
CA ASN A 19 0.53 -7.59 -18.97
C ASN A 19 1.14 -8.06 -17.65
N GLY A 20 0.34 -8.63 -16.74
CA GLY A 20 0.78 -9.05 -15.40
C GLY A 20 1.06 -7.87 -14.46
N LYS A 21 0.40 -6.73 -14.67
CA LYS A 21 0.69 -5.46 -13.96
C LYS A 21 -0.41 -5.01 -12.99
N LEU A 22 -1.54 -5.70 -12.92
CA LEU A 22 -2.65 -5.28 -12.07
C LEU A 22 -2.42 -5.77 -10.64
N SER A 23 -1.80 -4.95 -9.80
CA SER A 23 -1.46 -5.33 -8.42
C SER A 23 -2.70 -5.62 -7.56
N PRO A 24 -2.57 -6.40 -6.47
CA PRO A 24 -3.65 -6.64 -5.52
C PRO A 24 -4.27 -5.35 -4.97
N TYR A 25 -3.50 -4.25 -4.82
CA TYR A 25 -4.03 -2.98 -4.38
C TYR A 25 -5.08 -2.43 -5.37
N TRP A 26 -4.76 -2.35 -6.66
CA TRP A 26 -5.70 -1.87 -7.68
C TRP A 26 -6.85 -2.82 -7.95
N GLN A 27 -6.62 -4.14 -7.89
CA GLN A 27 -7.71 -5.13 -7.94
C GLN A 27 -8.76 -4.82 -6.86
N ASN A 28 -8.31 -4.57 -5.63
CA ASN A 28 -9.19 -4.28 -4.51
C ASN A 28 -9.91 -2.93 -4.63
N ASP A 29 -9.24 -1.89 -5.15
CA ASP A 29 -9.89 -0.61 -5.41
C ASP A 29 -11.00 -0.73 -6.46
N LEU A 30 -10.71 -1.43 -7.58
CA LEU A 30 -11.70 -1.72 -8.62
C LEU A 30 -12.89 -2.52 -8.06
N TYR A 31 -12.65 -3.58 -7.29
CA TYR A 31 -13.73 -4.37 -6.68
C TYR A 31 -14.58 -3.54 -5.71
N ARG A 32 -13.96 -2.61 -4.95
CA ARG A 32 -14.70 -1.68 -4.08
C ARG A 32 -15.60 -0.75 -4.88
N GLU A 33 -15.13 -0.23 -6.01
CA GLU A 33 -15.95 0.58 -6.91
C GLU A 33 -17.10 -0.23 -7.51
N CYS A 34 -16.82 -1.44 -8.02
CA CYS A 34 -17.83 -2.37 -8.52
C CYS A 34 -18.93 -2.65 -7.49
N HIS A 35 -18.57 -2.82 -6.21
CA HIS A 35 -19.53 -3.08 -5.14
C HIS A 35 -20.38 -1.87 -4.72
N ARG A 36 -19.96 -0.64 -5.06
CA ARG A 36 -20.72 0.58 -4.71
C ARG A 36 -21.90 0.85 -5.66
N GLN A 37 -21.96 0.16 -6.79
CA GLN A 37 -23.00 0.36 -7.79
C GLN A 37 -23.57 -0.96 -8.31
N LYS A 38 -24.70 -0.88 -8.99
CA LYS A 38 -25.25 -2.02 -9.71
C LYS A 38 -24.63 -2.04 -11.11
N LEU A 39 -23.91 -3.11 -11.42
CA LEU A 39 -23.32 -3.32 -12.74
C LEU A 39 -24.41 -3.64 -13.78
N SER A 40 -24.21 -3.16 -15.00
CA SER A 40 -24.90 -3.61 -16.20
C SER A 40 -24.42 -5.00 -16.64
N ASP A 41 -25.17 -5.65 -17.53
CA ASP A 41 -24.78 -6.96 -18.08
C ASP A 41 -23.41 -6.91 -18.78
N GLU A 42 -23.10 -5.78 -19.44
CA GLU A 42 -21.83 -5.55 -20.12
C GLU A 42 -20.67 -5.41 -19.12
N GLU A 43 -20.84 -4.61 -18.07
CA GLU A 43 -19.84 -4.47 -17.00
C GLU A 43 -19.62 -5.78 -16.24
N GLN A 44 -20.68 -6.56 -16.02
CA GLN A 44 -20.58 -7.86 -15.39
C GLN A 44 -19.80 -8.86 -16.26
N GLN A 45 -20.04 -8.85 -17.59
CA GLN A 45 -19.29 -9.66 -18.53
C GLN A 45 -17.80 -9.26 -18.59
N ALA A 46 -17.51 -7.96 -18.57
CA ALA A 46 -16.13 -7.45 -18.54
C ALA A 46 -15.41 -7.85 -17.25
N LEU A 47 -16.10 -7.78 -16.10
CA LEU A 47 -15.53 -8.19 -14.81
C LEU A 47 -15.20 -9.68 -14.78
N SER A 48 -16.09 -10.54 -15.31
CA SER A 48 -15.80 -11.99 -15.40
C SER A 48 -14.63 -12.32 -16.33
N GLU A 49 -14.43 -11.54 -17.39
CA GLU A 49 -13.25 -11.71 -18.26
C GLU A 49 -11.96 -11.25 -17.55
N LEU A 50 -12.01 -10.17 -16.77
CA LEU A 50 -10.89 -9.76 -15.92
C LEU A 50 -10.52 -10.85 -14.92
N GLU A 51 -11.50 -11.42 -14.20
CA GLU A 51 -11.28 -12.53 -13.26
C GLU A 51 -10.63 -13.74 -13.94
N ARG A 52 -11.03 -14.05 -15.18
CA ARG A 52 -10.39 -15.10 -15.98
C ARG A 52 -8.92 -14.78 -16.25
N ILE A 53 -8.59 -13.57 -16.69
CA ILE A 53 -7.21 -13.13 -16.95
C ILE A 53 -6.37 -13.24 -15.67
N LEU A 54 -6.91 -12.77 -14.54
CA LEU A 54 -6.23 -12.83 -13.23
C LEU A 54 -5.95 -14.27 -12.77
N SER A 55 -6.82 -15.22 -13.14
CA SER A 55 -6.60 -16.64 -12.83
C SER A 55 -5.50 -17.30 -13.68
N GLU A 56 -5.19 -16.74 -14.84
CA GLU A 56 -4.26 -17.31 -15.83
C GLU A 56 -2.90 -16.60 -15.84
N THR A 57 -2.87 -15.31 -15.49
CA THR A 57 -1.69 -14.45 -15.59
C THR A 57 -1.25 -14.01 -14.20
N PRO A 58 -0.04 -14.39 -13.73
CA PRO A 58 0.54 -13.84 -12.52
C PRO A 58 0.65 -12.31 -12.61
N GLN A 59 0.26 -11.62 -11.55
CA GLN A 59 0.32 -10.16 -11.46
C GLN A 59 1.52 -9.71 -10.62
N TRP A 60 1.91 -8.45 -10.78
CA TRP A 60 2.81 -7.78 -9.85
C TRP A 60 2.28 -7.84 -8.42
N SER A 61 3.20 -8.00 -7.49
CA SER A 61 2.96 -7.64 -6.10
C SER A 61 2.76 -6.14 -5.94
N SER A 62 2.09 -5.72 -4.86
CA SER A 62 1.92 -4.29 -4.55
C SER A 62 3.27 -3.57 -4.37
N GLU A 63 4.32 -4.30 -3.95
CA GLU A 63 5.67 -3.76 -3.83
C GLU A 63 6.33 -3.53 -5.19
N GLU A 64 6.23 -4.49 -6.12
CA GLU A 64 6.80 -4.36 -7.47
C GLU A 64 6.20 -3.17 -8.21
N GLU A 65 4.88 -3.00 -8.10
CA GLU A 65 4.18 -1.85 -8.65
C GLU A 65 4.70 -0.54 -8.04
N LEU A 66 4.77 -0.44 -6.71
CA LEU A 66 5.25 0.78 -6.06
C LEU A 66 6.68 1.14 -6.54
N HIS A 67 7.55 0.15 -6.70
CA HIS A 67 8.89 0.37 -7.25
C HIS A 67 8.85 0.89 -8.68
N HIS A 68 8.01 0.31 -9.53
CA HIS A 68 7.84 0.73 -10.91
C HIS A 68 7.29 2.16 -11.01
N ASP A 69 6.26 2.49 -10.25
CA ASP A 69 5.61 3.80 -10.27
C ASP A 69 6.52 4.90 -9.75
N MET A 70 7.22 4.64 -8.64
CA MET A 70 8.22 5.56 -8.12
C MET A 70 9.36 5.78 -9.12
N ALA A 71 9.83 4.72 -9.79
CA ALA A 71 10.87 4.85 -10.81
C ALA A 71 10.40 5.68 -12.02
N ASN A 72 9.15 5.50 -12.46
CA ASN A 72 8.58 6.24 -13.59
C ASN A 72 8.49 7.76 -13.36
N ILE A 73 8.27 8.18 -12.11
CA ILE A 73 8.26 9.60 -11.74
C ILE A 73 9.64 10.14 -11.35
N GLY A 74 10.70 9.33 -11.50
CA GLY A 74 12.08 9.68 -11.16
C GLY A 74 12.39 9.63 -9.66
N GLY A 75 11.56 8.96 -8.88
CA GLY A 75 11.77 8.69 -7.46
C GLY A 75 12.30 7.29 -7.18
N ARG A 76 12.28 6.90 -5.90
CA ARG A 76 12.80 5.64 -5.40
C ARG A 76 11.99 5.14 -4.20
N VAL A 77 11.84 3.83 -4.09
CA VAL A 77 11.40 3.17 -2.86
C VAL A 77 12.62 2.79 -2.04
N TRP A 78 12.65 3.23 -0.77
CA TRP A 78 13.70 2.87 0.17
C TRP A 78 13.27 1.67 1.02
N TYR A 79 12.04 1.68 1.49
CA TYR A 79 11.45 0.59 2.25
C TYR A 79 9.96 0.55 1.97
N CYS A 80 9.42 -0.64 1.74
CA CYS A 80 7.99 -0.86 1.72
C CYS A 80 7.70 -2.27 2.19
N HIS A 81 6.52 -2.46 2.77
CA HIS A 81 5.97 -3.78 3.04
C HIS A 81 4.45 -3.69 2.91
N TYR A 82 3.84 -4.68 2.25
CA TYR A 82 2.39 -4.81 2.12
C TYR A 82 1.93 -6.13 2.72
N TRP A 83 0.92 -6.05 3.59
CA TRP A 83 0.24 -7.22 4.14
C TRP A 83 -1.12 -7.34 3.48
N GLU A 84 -1.22 -8.26 2.51
CA GLU A 84 -2.43 -8.46 1.71
C GLU A 84 -3.61 -8.96 2.55
N GLU A 85 -3.34 -9.79 3.57
CA GLU A 85 -4.37 -10.43 4.40
C GLU A 85 -5.22 -9.44 5.18
N HIS A 86 -4.67 -8.26 5.48
CA HIS A 86 -5.33 -7.24 6.29
C HIS A 86 -5.07 -5.83 5.77
N TYR A 87 -4.90 -5.64 4.46
CA TYR A 87 -4.84 -4.32 3.80
C TYR A 87 -3.92 -3.28 4.48
N SER A 88 -2.83 -3.75 5.09
CA SER A 88 -1.88 -2.87 5.75
C SER A 88 -0.71 -2.60 4.82
N MET A 89 -0.12 -1.42 4.94
CA MET A 89 1.12 -1.10 4.27
C MET A 89 1.98 -0.19 5.13
N VAL A 90 3.28 -0.21 4.87
CA VAL A 90 4.23 0.77 5.36
C VAL A 90 5.17 1.09 4.21
N GLN A 91 5.49 2.37 4.01
CA GLN A 91 6.31 2.85 2.91
C GLN A 91 7.20 4.01 3.33
N LEU A 92 8.39 4.03 2.75
CA LEU A 92 9.37 5.11 2.77
C LEU A 92 9.87 5.30 1.34
N THR A 93 9.54 6.44 0.74
CA THR A 93 9.85 6.76 -0.65
C THR A 93 10.62 8.07 -0.74
N GLU A 94 11.32 8.27 -1.86
CA GLU A 94 12.04 9.49 -2.20
C GLU A 94 11.51 10.00 -3.55
N ASP A 95 11.10 11.25 -3.62
CA ASP A 95 10.65 11.87 -4.85
C ASP A 95 11.82 12.32 -5.74
N ARG A 96 11.54 12.70 -7.00
CA ARG A 96 12.55 13.20 -7.96
C ARG A 96 13.35 14.42 -7.50
N ASN A 97 12.93 15.11 -6.44
CA ASN A 97 13.65 16.25 -5.87
C ASN A 97 14.49 15.86 -4.64
N GLY A 98 14.59 14.56 -4.34
CA GLY A 98 15.32 14.04 -3.17
C GLY A 98 14.60 14.24 -1.84
N ARG A 99 13.29 14.54 -1.85
CA ARG A 99 12.49 14.64 -0.62
C ARG A 99 11.90 13.29 -0.26
N PHE A 100 11.94 12.96 1.02
CA PHE A 100 11.45 11.69 1.53
C PHE A 100 9.99 11.80 1.96
N ASN A 101 9.22 10.73 1.77
CA ASN A 101 7.84 10.62 2.19
C ASN A 101 7.64 9.30 2.93
N THR A 102 6.77 9.32 3.93
CA THR A 102 6.34 8.12 4.64
C THR A 102 4.84 7.96 4.48
N ALA A 103 4.38 6.73 4.22
CA ALA A 103 2.97 6.39 4.24
C ALA A 103 2.80 5.08 5.00
N TYR A 104 1.77 4.99 5.84
CA TYR A 104 1.50 3.79 6.60
C TYR A 104 0.00 3.66 6.87
N VAL A 105 -0.49 2.43 6.79
CA VAL A 105 -1.83 2.03 7.18
C VAL A 105 -1.66 0.68 7.86
N LEU A 106 -2.10 0.57 9.12
CA LEU A 106 -2.27 -0.74 9.74
C LEU A 106 -3.76 -0.92 10.01
N ASP A 107 -4.41 -1.79 9.24
CA ASP A 107 -5.88 -1.89 9.24
C ASP A 107 -6.44 -2.14 10.64
N ARG A 108 -7.60 -1.51 10.85
CA ARG A 108 -8.41 -1.60 12.05
C ARG A 108 -9.64 -2.40 11.67
N ASN A 109 -9.52 -3.73 11.61
CA ASN A 109 -10.72 -4.52 11.37
C ASN A 109 -11.71 -4.30 12.54
N THR A 110 -12.83 -3.61 12.25
CA THR A 110 -13.69 -2.96 13.25
C THR A 110 -14.80 -3.84 13.80
N SER A 111 -14.92 -5.10 13.38
CA SER A 111 -15.96 -5.98 13.95
C SER A 111 -15.71 -6.11 15.47
N PRO A 112 -16.71 -5.83 16.34
CA PRO A 112 -16.53 -5.91 17.78
C PRO A 112 -16.03 -7.28 18.26
N GLU A 113 -16.34 -8.33 17.49
CA GLU A 113 -16.01 -9.72 17.77
C GLU A 113 -14.52 -10.04 17.51
N MET A 114 -13.86 -9.35 16.56
CA MET A 114 -12.47 -9.63 16.16
C MET A 114 -11.44 -8.62 16.71
N ARG A 115 -11.84 -7.67 17.55
CA ARG A 115 -10.96 -6.57 18.02
C ARG A 115 -9.64 -7.05 18.65
N ARG A 116 -9.62 -8.20 19.33
CA ARG A 116 -8.40 -8.73 19.95
C ARG A 116 -7.45 -9.34 18.92
N GLU A 117 -7.99 -10.10 17.97
CA GLU A 117 -7.20 -10.73 16.90
C GLU A 117 -6.64 -9.66 15.96
N ALA A 118 -7.46 -8.67 15.58
CA ALA A 118 -7.01 -7.54 14.78
C ALA A 118 -5.90 -6.72 15.49
N ALA A 119 -6.04 -6.49 16.81
CA ALA A 119 -5.00 -5.82 17.58
C ALA A 119 -3.70 -6.64 17.66
N LEU A 120 -3.80 -7.97 17.74
CA LEU A 120 -2.64 -8.86 17.73
C LEU A 120 -1.94 -8.83 16.36
N MET A 121 -2.67 -9.02 15.28
CA MET A 121 -2.14 -8.97 13.90
C MET A 121 -1.48 -7.63 13.61
N ARG A 122 -2.11 -6.51 14.00
CA ARG A 122 -1.51 -5.18 13.87
C ARG A 122 -0.17 -5.10 14.60
N ARG A 123 -0.11 -5.62 15.83
CA ARG A 123 1.12 -5.61 16.62
C ARG A 123 2.19 -6.48 15.98
N GLU A 124 1.83 -7.63 15.42
CA GLU A 124 2.75 -8.51 14.69
C GLU A 124 3.30 -7.83 13.43
N ALA A 125 2.42 -7.21 12.63
CA ALA A 125 2.82 -6.43 11.46
C ALA A 125 3.77 -5.28 11.83
N ALA A 126 3.44 -4.51 12.88
CA ALA A 126 4.29 -3.44 13.38
C ALA A 126 5.66 -3.96 13.84
N LEU A 127 5.71 -5.08 14.58
CA LEU A 127 6.97 -5.68 15.04
C LEU A 127 7.83 -6.19 13.89
N LEU A 128 7.21 -6.81 12.87
CA LEU A 128 7.93 -7.24 11.67
C LEU A 128 8.52 -6.02 10.95
N ALA A 129 7.69 -4.99 10.73
CA ALA A 129 8.10 -3.77 10.06
C ALA A 129 9.23 -3.03 10.80
N GLN A 130 9.18 -2.99 12.14
CA GLN A 130 10.26 -2.45 12.97
C GLN A 130 11.57 -3.19 12.73
N LYS A 131 11.52 -4.53 12.74
CA LYS A 131 12.73 -5.34 12.56
C LYS A 131 13.34 -5.10 11.18
N GLU A 132 12.53 -5.17 10.12
CA GLU A 132 12.99 -4.98 8.74
C GLU A 132 13.52 -3.55 8.53
N LEU A 133 12.79 -2.53 9.00
CA LEU A 133 13.22 -1.14 8.91
C LEU A 133 14.52 -0.91 9.69
N ALA A 134 14.70 -1.52 10.87
CA ALA A 134 15.94 -1.42 11.64
C ALA A 134 17.14 -2.02 10.89
N GLU A 135 16.97 -3.18 10.25
CA GLU A 135 17.99 -3.78 9.38
C GLU A 135 18.31 -2.87 8.17
N CYS A 136 17.30 -2.24 7.58
CA CYS A 136 17.49 -1.26 6.51
C CYS A 136 18.24 -0.01 6.98
N MET A 137 17.85 0.59 8.11
CA MET A 137 18.54 1.74 8.70
C MET A 137 20.01 1.44 8.99
N GLN A 138 20.31 0.24 9.48
CA GLN A 138 21.69 -0.21 9.68
C GLN A 138 22.47 -0.27 8.37
N LYS A 139 21.89 -0.82 7.30
CA LYS A 139 22.50 -0.86 5.96
C LYS A 139 22.73 0.53 5.39
N TRP A 140 21.84 1.48 5.69
CA TRP A 140 21.97 2.89 5.28
C TRP A 140 22.92 3.69 6.17
N GLY A 141 23.41 3.12 7.28
CA GLY A 141 24.27 3.83 8.23
C GLY A 141 23.53 4.94 9.01
N ILE A 142 22.22 4.81 9.18
CA ILE A 142 21.37 5.77 9.86
C ILE A 142 21.01 5.25 11.24
N THR A 143 21.05 6.14 12.23
CA THR A 143 20.59 5.87 13.59
C THR A 143 19.23 6.51 13.83
N LEU A 144 18.40 5.86 14.65
CA LEU A 144 17.16 6.44 15.15
C LEU A 144 17.45 7.75 15.89
N LEU A 145 16.68 8.80 15.60
CA LEU A 145 16.80 10.07 16.29
C LEU A 145 16.24 9.99 17.72
N ASP A 146 16.96 10.58 18.68
CA ASP A 146 16.58 10.60 20.10
C ASP A 146 15.31 11.42 20.37
N ALA A 147 15.05 12.44 19.54
CA ALA A 147 13.88 13.29 19.66
C ALA A 147 12.73 12.75 18.78
N PRO A 148 11.46 12.88 19.23
CA PRO A 148 10.30 12.62 18.39
C PRO A 148 10.34 13.47 17.13
N VAL A 149 10.16 12.84 15.97
CA VAL A 149 10.08 13.49 14.67
C VAL A 149 8.60 13.71 14.35
N PRO A 150 8.16 14.97 14.14
CA PRO A 150 6.76 15.25 13.82
C PRO A 150 6.37 14.65 12.46
N GLU A 151 5.08 14.31 12.32
CA GLU A 151 4.50 13.92 11.04
C GLU A 151 4.55 15.11 10.06
N GLN A 152 5.06 14.85 8.86
CA GLN A 152 5.18 15.85 7.80
C GLN A 152 4.81 15.19 6.47
N MET A 153 4.27 15.98 5.54
CA MET A 153 3.99 15.48 4.19
C MET A 153 5.27 15.06 3.46
N LYS A 154 6.41 15.71 3.76
CA LYS A 154 7.73 15.40 3.21
C LYS A 154 8.82 15.73 4.23
N TYR A 155 9.92 14.99 4.18
CA TYR A 155 11.11 15.16 4.99
C TYR A 155 12.31 15.53 4.13
N ASP A 156 13.23 16.30 4.70
CA ASP A 156 14.45 16.75 4.03
C ASP A 156 15.59 15.72 4.11
N SER A 157 15.45 14.70 4.97
CA SER A 157 16.45 13.65 5.13
C SER A 157 15.85 12.26 5.31
N LEU A 158 16.59 11.25 4.82
CA LEU A 158 16.24 9.84 5.01
C LEU A 158 16.21 9.47 6.51
N ALA A 159 17.08 10.08 7.31
CA ALA A 159 17.18 9.83 8.74
C ALA A 159 15.94 10.29 9.51
N GLU A 160 15.41 11.48 9.19
CA GLU A 160 14.16 11.97 9.78
C GLU A 160 12.98 11.10 9.38
N ALA A 161 12.85 10.79 8.08
CA ALA A 161 11.75 9.99 7.56
C ALA A 161 11.74 8.57 8.15
N ALA A 162 12.90 7.89 8.16
CA ALA A 162 13.01 6.56 8.75
C ALA A 162 12.78 6.58 10.27
N SER A 163 13.25 7.63 10.96
CA SER A 163 13.03 7.77 12.41
C SER A 163 11.56 8.02 12.74
N HIS A 164 10.88 8.88 11.98
CA HIS A 164 9.45 9.09 12.13
C HIS A 164 8.68 7.78 11.94
N LEU A 165 8.97 7.05 10.86
CA LEU A 165 8.33 5.78 10.58
C LEU A 165 8.55 4.74 11.69
N MET A 166 9.78 4.61 12.19
CA MET A 166 10.09 3.74 13.32
C MET A 166 9.33 4.15 14.60
N GLN A 167 9.23 5.46 14.88
CA GLN A 167 8.50 5.98 16.05
C GLN A 167 7.00 5.71 15.96
N VAL A 168 6.40 5.85 14.78
CA VAL A 168 5.01 5.48 14.51
C VAL A 168 4.80 3.98 14.72
N LEU A 169 5.69 3.15 14.20
CA LEU A 169 5.60 1.70 14.36
C LEU A 169 5.80 1.25 15.80
N ASN A 170 6.53 2.00 16.63
CA ASN A 170 6.68 1.73 18.06
C ASN A 170 5.39 1.93 18.86
N ASP A 171 4.47 2.74 18.32
CA ASP A 171 3.16 2.97 18.92
C ASP A 171 2.03 2.73 17.91
N PRO A 172 1.85 1.47 17.45
CA PRO A 172 0.90 1.15 16.40
C PRO A 172 -0.56 1.36 16.85
N GLU A 173 -0.78 1.58 18.15
CA GLU A 173 -2.07 1.91 18.72
C GLU A 173 -2.60 3.27 18.28
N HIS A 174 -1.68 4.18 17.97
CA HIS A 174 -1.93 5.54 17.59
C HIS A 174 -1.89 5.79 16.08
N ILE A 175 -1.65 4.75 15.27
CA ILE A 175 -1.77 4.83 13.81
C ILE A 175 -3.26 5.01 13.47
N THR A 176 -3.63 6.22 13.08
CA THR A 176 -4.94 6.54 12.53
C THR A 176 -4.86 6.48 11.01
N GLY A 177 -5.58 5.53 10.42
CA GLY A 177 -5.91 5.52 8.98
C GLY A 177 -7.14 6.37 8.69
#